data_AF-K9XWX0-F1
#
_entry.id   AF-K9XWX0-F1
#
_cell.length_a   1.000
_cell.length_b   1.000
_cell.length_c   1.000
_cell.angle_alpha   90.00
_cell.angle_beta   90.00
_cell.angle_gamma   90.00
#
_symmetry.space_group_name_H-M   'P 1'
#
loop_
_entity.id
_entity.type
_entity.pdbx_description
1 polymer ?
#
loop_
_entity_poly.entity_id
_entity_poly.type
_entity_poly.pdbx_seq_one_letter_code
_entity_poly.pdbx_strand_id
1 'polypeptide(L)'
;MIPGYSEKIGTIQNDSLLGFKKEIVYGLQGNDTLTPGYSIDAQGDDAVFVGGSGNDQYVVNSNQGIVVLDGSNSNNDVLKADGISFNNQDTFVLEYFNHTLLLFDTFNEQLVIIPDWKSLENKIEQFQLEDQTLSYDQFVKAVQNSGKYVGNFTSSKTITLPNGEEFNVNISSTLEEFNSINKKIINRGKALETDRIPDSQNLLVHRFYNTNLGVHFYTASDVERDSVLENLPQYRYEGASYKSIASDDDRDPLTGAKSVYRFYNKNTGVHLYTVSEVEKNSIIDNLGSIYRFEDTAYYAYDTAVDGTTPVYRFYNTNLDVHFYTPSTVERDFVLDNLPQYRQEGIGGVGFYVDSTDSVII
;
A
#
# COMPACT_ATOMS: atom_id res chain seq x y z
N MET A 1 -16.02 -6.09 -10.74
CA MET A 1 -17.32 -6.47 -10.15
C MET A 1 -17.28 -7.90 -9.68
N ILE A 2 -17.44 -8.10 -8.38
CA ILE A 2 -17.60 -9.42 -7.77
C ILE A 2 -19.08 -9.79 -7.83
N PRO A 3 -19.45 -10.93 -8.44
CA PRO A 3 -20.85 -11.31 -8.58
C PRO A 3 -21.58 -11.30 -7.24
N GLY A 4 -22.71 -10.59 -7.18
CA GLY A 4 -23.56 -10.53 -5.99
C GLY A 4 -23.26 -9.41 -5.01
N TYR A 5 -22.21 -8.60 -5.23
CA TYR A 5 -21.92 -7.41 -4.42
C TYR A 5 -22.08 -6.11 -5.22
N SER A 6 -22.69 -5.09 -4.61
CA SER A 6 -22.61 -3.71 -5.10
C SER A 6 -21.33 -3.02 -4.62
N GLU A 7 -20.87 -1.99 -5.33
CA GLU A 7 -19.69 -1.22 -4.96
C GLU A 7 -20.11 0.21 -4.55
N LYS A 8 -19.62 0.69 -3.40
CA LYS A 8 -19.64 2.10 -3.00
C LYS A 8 -18.21 2.59 -2.97
N ILE A 9 -17.98 3.74 -3.58
CA ILE A 9 -16.64 4.28 -3.78
C ILE A 9 -16.60 5.67 -3.16
N GLY A 10 -15.68 5.88 -2.22
CA GLY A 10 -15.36 7.17 -1.63
C GLY A 10 -14.62 8.10 -2.60
N THR A 11 -13.95 9.08 -2.02
CA THR A 11 -13.11 10.08 -2.67
C THR A 11 -11.65 9.86 -2.26
N ILE A 12 -10.73 10.69 -2.74
CA ILE A 12 -9.33 10.67 -2.28
C ILE A 12 -9.09 11.61 -1.09
N GLN A 13 -10.16 11.90 -0.33
CA GLN A 13 -10.15 12.72 0.87
C GLN A 13 -10.79 11.92 2.00
N ASN A 14 -10.64 12.39 3.24
CA ASN A 14 -11.28 11.75 4.39
C ASN A 14 -12.81 11.67 4.20
N ASP A 15 -13.32 10.45 4.18
CA ASP A 15 -14.72 10.13 4.01
C ASP A 15 -15.35 9.52 5.27
N SER A 16 -16.68 9.58 5.34
CA SER A 16 -17.48 8.84 6.31
C SER A 16 -18.50 8.01 5.55
N LEU A 17 -18.23 6.72 5.41
CA LEU A 17 -18.95 5.84 4.50
C LEU A 17 -19.77 4.81 5.27
N LEU A 18 -21.04 4.68 4.85
CA LEU A 18 -21.92 3.63 5.34
C LEU A 18 -21.90 2.45 4.37
N GLY A 19 -21.64 1.23 4.84
CA GLY A 19 -21.80 0.02 4.03
C GLY A 19 -23.04 -0.77 4.36
N PHE A 20 -23.70 -1.30 3.33
CA PHE A 20 -24.87 -2.14 3.48
C PHE A 20 -24.58 -3.59 3.14
N LYS A 21 -25.59 -4.42 3.39
CA LYS A 21 -25.59 -5.84 3.08
C LYS A 21 -25.20 -6.11 1.63
N LYS A 22 -24.23 -7.00 1.41
CA LYS A 22 -23.62 -7.30 0.10
C LYS A 22 -23.09 -6.07 -0.64
N GLU A 23 -22.52 -5.11 0.08
CA GLU A 23 -21.84 -3.96 -0.49
C GLU A 23 -20.36 -4.00 -0.13
N ILE A 24 -19.51 -3.75 -1.12
CA ILE A 24 -18.08 -3.47 -0.92
C ILE A 24 -17.93 -1.95 -0.90
N VAL A 25 -17.42 -1.41 0.19
CA VAL A 25 -17.13 0.01 0.36
C VAL A 25 -15.63 0.22 0.26
N TYR A 26 -15.22 1.06 -0.69
CA TYR A 26 -13.84 1.50 -0.86
C TYR A 26 -13.71 2.92 -0.31
N GLY A 27 -12.90 3.10 0.74
CA GLY A 27 -12.52 4.40 1.30
C GLY A 27 -11.66 5.20 0.32
N LEU A 28 -10.62 4.52 -0.19
CA LEU A 28 -9.58 5.03 -1.09
C LEU A 28 -8.45 5.74 -0.33
N GLN A 29 -8.02 6.91 -0.79
CA GLN A 29 -7.01 7.70 -0.08
C GLN A 29 -7.72 8.59 0.94
N GLY A 30 -7.23 8.64 2.17
CA GLY A 30 -7.82 9.46 3.22
C GLY A 30 -7.65 8.83 4.58
N ASN A 31 -8.03 9.54 5.63
CA ASN A 31 -8.30 8.91 6.93
C ASN A 31 -9.81 8.71 7.01
N ASP A 32 -10.28 7.57 6.53
CA ASP A 32 -11.70 7.29 6.35
C ASP A 32 -12.33 6.67 7.59
N THR A 33 -13.64 6.83 7.70
CA THR A 33 -14.44 6.12 8.71
C THR A 33 -15.50 5.28 8.02
N LEU A 34 -15.35 3.96 8.09
CA LEU A 34 -16.24 2.99 7.48
C LEU A 34 -17.10 2.35 8.57
N THR A 35 -18.42 2.47 8.44
CA THR A 35 -19.39 2.00 9.44
C THR A 35 -20.53 1.22 8.77
N PRO A 36 -21.03 0.12 9.34
CA PRO A 36 -22.19 -0.56 8.80
C PRO A 36 -23.42 0.34 8.89
N GLY A 37 -24.15 0.44 7.79
CA GLY A 37 -25.52 0.93 7.82
C GLY A 37 -26.41 -0.02 8.62
N TYR A 38 -27.49 0.49 9.20
CA TYR A 38 -28.47 -0.34 9.91
C TYR A 38 -29.09 -1.37 8.94
N SER A 39 -28.74 -2.65 9.11
CA SER A 39 -29.51 -3.79 8.58
C SER A 39 -29.79 -4.76 9.73
N ILE A 40 -31.05 -5.14 9.88
CA ILE A 40 -31.61 -5.87 11.03
C ILE A 40 -31.56 -7.40 10.85
N ASP A 41 -30.61 -7.93 10.08
CA ASP A 41 -30.53 -9.36 9.81
C ASP A 41 -29.12 -9.91 10.04
N ALA A 42 -28.92 -10.52 11.21
CA ALA A 42 -27.73 -11.23 11.71
C ALA A 42 -27.31 -12.48 10.90
N GLN A 43 -27.53 -12.48 9.57
CA GLN A 43 -27.39 -13.63 8.68
C GLN A 43 -26.13 -13.58 7.78
N GLY A 44 -25.14 -12.73 8.11
CA GLY A 44 -23.79 -12.83 7.56
C GLY A 44 -23.61 -12.37 6.11
N ASP A 45 -24.50 -11.51 5.62
CA ASP A 45 -24.31 -10.82 4.34
C ASP A 45 -23.75 -9.39 4.59
N ASP A 46 -22.76 -9.28 5.47
CA ASP A 46 -22.24 -8.01 5.98
C ASP A 46 -21.49 -7.19 4.94
N ALA A 47 -21.30 -5.90 5.23
CA ALA A 47 -20.51 -5.02 4.38
C ALA A 47 -19.04 -5.44 4.39
N VAL A 48 -18.39 -5.31 3.24
CA VAL A 48 -16.94 -5.47 3.11
C VAL A 48 -16.31 -4.09 3.03
N PHE A 49 -15.41 -3.78 3.94
CA PHE A 49 -14.72 -2.51 4.04
C PHE A 49 -13.30 -2.64 3.53
N VAL A 50 -12.97 -1.78 2.58
CA VAL A 50 -11.62 -1.58 2.05
C VAL A 50 -11.26 -0.16 2.37
N GLY A 51 -10.37 0.04 3.35
CA GLY A 51 -9.91 1.37 3.76
C GLY A 51 -9.20 2.05 2.60
N GLY A 52 -8.12 1.43 2.13
CA GLY A 52 -7.23 2.05 1.17
C GLY A 52 -6.08 2.75 1.87
N SER A 53 -5.47 3.75 1.25
CA SER A 53 -4.32 4.44 1.80
C SER A 53 -4.69 5.52 2.83
N GLY A 54 -3.99 5.53 3.97
CA GLY A 54 -4.21 6.48 5.07
C GLY A 54 -4.71 5.76 6.33
N ASN A 55 -4.97 6.51 7.40
CA ASN A 55 -5.25 5.91 8.71
C ASN A 55 -6.75 5.79 8.94
N ASP A 56 -7.29 4.61 8.66
CA ASP A 56 -8.71 4.37 8.57
C ASP A 56 -9.32 3.87 9.88
N GLN A 57 -10.63 4.08 10.02
CA GLN A 57 -11.41 3.63 11.17
C GLN A 57 -12.54 2.73 10.72
N TYR A 58 -12.52 1.51 11.21
CA TYR A 58 -13.58 0.52 11.02
C TYR A 58 -14.42 0.48 12.29
N VAL A 59 -15.66 0.98 12.22
CA VAL A 59 -16.53 1.09 13.41
C VAL A 59 -17.65 0.08 13.29
N VAL A 60 -17.69 -0.88 14.21
CA VAL A 60 -18.77 -1.86 14.33
C VAL A 60 -19.38 -1.75 15.73
N ASN A 61 -20.72 -1.62 15.78
CA ASN A 61 -21.47 -1.58 17.04
C ASN A 61 -22.11 -2.95 17.32
N SER A 62 -22.70 -3.14 18.50
CA SER A 62 -23.49 -4.35 18.80
C SER A 62 -24.57 -4.59 17.74
N ASN A 63 -24.86 -5.86 17.46
CA ASN A 63 -25.79 -6.35 16.43
C ASN A 63 -25.35 -6.07 14.99
N GLN A 64 -24.04 -5.90 14.76
CA GLN A 64 -23.48 -5.64 13.43
C GLN A 64 -22.30 -6.58 13.14
N GLY A 65 -22.16 -6.94 11.87
CA GLY A 65 -21.01 -7.66 11.35
C GLY A 65 -20.27 -6.84 10.29
N ILE A 66 -18.95 -7.05 10.18
CA ILE A 66 -18.13 -6.50 9.09
C ILE A 66 -17.05 -7.47 8.64
N VAL A 67 -16.64 -7.31 7.37
CA VAL A 67 -15.37 -7.82 6.85
C VAL A 67 -14.43 -6.63 6.62
N VAL A 68 -13.19 -6.70 7.13
CA VAL A 68 -12.18 -5.66 6.95
C VAL A 68 -11.06 -6.16 6.06
N LEU A 69 -10.95 -5.55 4.88
CA LEU A 69 -9.93 -5.73 3.85
C LEU A 69 -9.25 -4.37 3.59
N ASP A 70 -8.62 -3.79 4.61
CA ASP A 70 -7.84 -2.55 4.55
C ASP A 70 -7.13 -2.35 3.21
N GLY A 71 -6.25 -3.28 2.83
CA GLY A 71 -5.62 -3.29 1.53
C GLY A 71 -4.43 -2.32 1.41
N SER A 72 -3.95 -1.77 2.52
CA SER A 72 -2.78 -0.91 2.62
C SER A 72 -1.89 -1.28 3.82
N ASN A 73 -0.75 -0.61 3.96
CA ASN A 73 0.12 -0.74 5.14
C ASN A 73 0.33 0.65 5.75
N SER A 74 -0.77 1.24 6.22
CA SER A 74 -0.76 2.48 6.96
C SER A 74 -0.30 2.25 8.40
N ASN A 75 0.00 3.33 9.13
CA ASN A 75 0.67 3.22 10.43
C ASN A 75 -0.29 3.25 11.62
N ASN A 76 -1.59 3.43 11.39
CA ASN A 76 -2.52 3.73 12.47
C ASN A 76 -3.98 3.40 12.16
N ASP A 77 -4.23 2.28 11.47
CA ASP A 77 -5.60 1.81 11.24
C ASP A 77 -6.21 1.33 12.55
N VAL A 78 -7.50 1.62 12.73
CA VAL A 78 -8.22 1.37 13.98
C VAL A 78 -9.49 0.58 13.73
N LEU A 79 -9.58 -0.60 14.33
CA LEU A 79 -10.84 -1.30 14.52
C LEU A 79 -11.47 -0.87 15.84
N LYS A 80 -12.70 -0.35 15.80
CA LYS A 80 -13.54 -0.05 16.96
C LYS A 80 -14.68 -1.05 17.04
N ALA A 81 -14.65 -1.91 18.06
CA ALA A 81 -15.64 -2.97 18.29
C ALA A 81 -16.13 -2.90 19.74
N ASP A 82 -17.27 -2.25 19.93
CA ASP A 82 -17.81 -1.88 21.27
C ASP A 82 -18.43 -3.05 22.05
N GLY A 83 -18.65 -4.20 21.42
CA GLY A 83 -19.24 -5.39 22.01
C GLY A 83 -18.24 -6.53 22.23
N ILE A 84 -16.99 -6.38 21.79
CA ILE A 84 -15.92 -7.35 22.03
C ILE A 84 -15.17 -7.00 23.31
N SER A 85 -14.98 -7.98 24.19
CA SER A 85 -14.07 -7.89 25.33
C SER A 85 -13.41 -9.24 25.64
N PHE A 86 -12.08 -9.24 25.82
CA PHE A 86 -11.36 -10.43 26.27
C PHE A 86 -11.69 -10.84 27.72
N ASN A 87 -12.38 -9.99 28.48
CA ASN A 87 -12.88 -10.31 29.81
C ASN A 87 -14.31 -10.90 29.77
N ASN A 88 -15.04 -10.75 28.66
CA ASN A 88 -16.40 -11.27 28.50
C ASN A 88 -16.39 -12.76 28.10
N GLN A 89 -17.23 -13.58 28.74
CA GLN A 89 -17.38 -15.01 28.45
C GLN A 89 -17.98 -15.30 27.07
N ASP A 90 -18.68 -14.33 26.49
CA ASP A 90 -19.38 -14.44 25.21
C ASP A 90 -18.53 -14.04 24.01
N THR A 91 -17.30 -13.57 24.24
CA THR A 91 -16.32 -13.25 23.19
C THR A 91 -15.52 -14.49 22.78
N PHE A 92 -15.38 -14.70 21.48
CA PHE A 92 -14.65 -15.81 20.89
C PHE A 92 -13.73 -15.35 19.76
N VAL A 93 -12.61 -16.05 19.60
CA VAL A 93 -11.66 -15.84 18.50
C VAL A 93 -11.38 -17.15 17.79
N LEU A 94 -11.47 -17.15 16.46
CA LEU A 94 -11.07 -18.25 15.60
C LEU A 94 -10.14 -17.78 14.50
N GLU A 95 -9.44 -18.74 13.92
CA GLU A 95 -8.78 -18.54 12.64
C GLU A 95 -9.33 -19.51 11.60
N TYR A 96 -9.55 -19.01 10.40
CA TYR A 96 -9.82 -19.83 9.22
C TYR A 96 -8.53 -19.91 8.39
N PHE A 97 -8.05 -21.13 8.13
CA PHE A 97 -6.78 -21.42 7.46
C PHE A 97 -5.54 -20.69 8.03
N ASN A 98 -5.52 -20.39 9.33
CA ASN A 98 -4.49 -19.60 10.03
C ASN A 98 -4.27 -18.19 9.45
N HIS A 99 -5.24 -17.71 8.67
CA HIS A 99 -5.06 -16.58 7.77
C HIS A 99 -6.11 -15.50 8.00
N THR A 100 -7.35 -15.92 8.21
CA THR A 100 -8.49 -15.03 8.48
C THR A 100 -8.82 -15.07 9.95
N LEU A 101 -8.78 -13.92 10.62
CA LEU A 101 -9.28 -13.74 11.97
C LEU A 101 -10.81 -13.66 11.93
N LEU A 102 -11.46 -14.42 12.82
CA LEU A 102 -12.86 -14.24 13.15
C LEU A 102 -12.93 -13.86 14.63
N LEU A 103 -13.44 -12.67 14.91
CA LEU A 103 -13.61 -12.12 16.24
C LEU A 103 -15.10 -11.81 16.43
N PHE A 104 -15.76 -12.43 17.41
CA PHE A 104 -17.18 -12.18 17.63
C PHE A 104 -17.57 -12.28 19.08
N ASP A 105 -18.69 -11.67 19.40
CA ASP A 105 -19.35 -11.77 20.70
C ASP A 105 -20.81 -12.22 20.50
N THR A 106 -21.19 -13.30 21.19
CA THR A 106 -22.52 -13.91 21.02
C THR A 106 -23.61 -13.21 21.82
N PHE A 107 -23.28 -12.42 22.83
CA PHE A 107 -24.26 -11.65 23.60
C PHE A 107 -24.58 -10.32 22.91
N ASN A 108 -23.55 -9.64 22.42
CA ASN A 108 -23.68 -8.38 21.71
C ASN A 108 -23.99 -8.56 20.21
N GLU A 109 -24.07 -9.80 19.72
CA GLU A 109 -24.29 -10.13 18.29
C GLU A 109 -23.34 -9.36 17.36
N GLN A 110 -22.07 -9.26 17.74
CA GLN A 110 -21.05 -8.49 17.00
C GLN A 110 -20.08 -9.44 16.31
N LEU A 111 -19.76 -9.18 15.03
CA LEU A 111 -18.82 -9.98 14.24
C LEU A 111 -17.81 -9.11 13.47
N VAL A 112 -16.54 -9.46 13.57
CA VAL A 112 -15.48 -8.88 12.74
C VAL A 112 -14.70 -10.01 12.09
N ILE A 113 -14.56 -9.93 10.77
CA ILE A 113 -13.73 -10.83 9.99
C ILE A 113 -12.59 -10.01 9.38
N ILE A 114 -11.35 -10.43 9.63
CA ILE A 114 -10.15 -9.79 9.04
C ILE A 114 -9.37 -10.88 8.31
N PRO A 115 -9.55 -11.02 6.99
CA PRO A 115 -8.69 -11.85 6.15
C PRO A 115 -7.23 -11.42 6.28
N ASP A 116 -6.25 -12.29 6.05
CA ASP A 116 -4.84 -11.88 5.96
C ASP A 116 -4.33 -11.03 7.15
N TRP A 117 -4.91 -11.13 8.35
CA TRP A 117 -4.76 -10.12 9.42
C TRP A 117 -3.34 -9.95 9.98
N LYS A 118 -2.43 -10.85 9.61
CA LYS A 118 -1.00 -10.83 9.96
C LYS A 118 -0.11 -10.29 8.84
N SER A 119 -0.66 -10.11 7.64
CA SER A 119 0.04 -9.52 6.50
C SER A 119 0.15 -8.02 6.68
N LEU A 120 1.23 -7.41 6.18
CA LEU A 120 1.41 -5.96 6.27
C LEU A 120 0.29 -5.19 5.56
N GLU A 121 -0.24 -5.71 4.45
CA GLU A 121 -1.28 -5.06 3.66
C GLU A 121 -2.70 -5.15 4.25
N ASN A 122 -2.90 -5.90 5.34
CA ASN A 122 -4.22 -6.00 5.98
C ASN A 122 -4.13 -6.04 7.50
N LYS A 123 -3.03 -5.51 8.03
CA LYS A 123 -2.80 -5.42 9.46
C LYS A 123 -3.54 -4.20 10.00
N ILE A 124 -4.18 -4.36 11.15
CA ILE A 124 -4.78 -3.24 11.89
C ILE A 124 -3.89 -2.91 13.08
N GLU A 125 -3.42 -1.66 13.19
CA GLU A 125 -2.46 -1.26 14.23
C GLU A 125 -3.10 -1.14 15.61
N GLN A 126 -4.37 -0.75 15.68
CA GLN A 126 -5.07 -0.55 16.94
C GLN A 126 -6.45 -1.22 16.98
N PHE A 127 -6.71 -1.91 18.09
CA PHE A 127 -7.98 -2.53 18.42
C PHE A 127 -8.58 -1.79 19.61
N GLN A 128 -9.56 -0.94 19.37
CA GLN A 128 -10.36 -0.32 20.41
C GLN A 128 -11.57 -1.21 20.68
N LEU A 129 -11.47 -1.98 21.76
CA LEU A 129 -12.48 -2.90 22.25
C LEU A 129 -13.39 -2.22 23.30
N GLU A 130 -14.40 -2.92 23.81
CA GLU A 130 -15.34 -2.40 24.81
C GLU A 130 -14.63 -1.78 26.02
N ASP A 131 -13.60 -2.46 26.54
CA ASP A 131 -12.97 -2.17 27.83
C ASP A 131 -11.52 -1.68 27.74
N GLN A 132 -10.92 -1.67 26.55
CA GLN A 132 -9.50 -1.36 26.37
C GLN A 132 -9.15 -1.00 24.92
N THR A 133 -8.03 -0.29 24.75
CA THR A 133 -7.37 -0.11 23.45
C THR A 133 -6.05 -0.88 23.46
N LEU A 134 -5.85 -1.72 22.45
CA LEU A 134 -4.66 -2.55 22.29
C LEU A 134 -3.97 -2.18 20.98
N SER A 135 -2.64 -2.04 21.01
CA SER A 135 -1.84 -2.15 19.78
C SER A 135 -1.95 -3.57 19.21
N TYR A 136 -1.60 -3.74 17.93
CA TYR A 136 -1.55 -5.05 17.28
C TYR A 136 -0.84 -6.13 18.12
N ASP A 137 0.37 -5.84 18.62
CA ASP A 137 1.15 -6.80 19.41
C ASP A 137 0.47 -7.15 20.74
N GLN A 138 -0.21 -6.18 21.35
CA GLN A 138 -0.98 -6.42 22.57
C GLN A 138 -2.24 -7.24 22.27
N PHE A 139 -2.92 -6.99 21.15
CA PHE A 139 -4.06 -7.77 20.69
C PHE A 139 -3.67 -9.22 20.42
N VAL A 140 -2.59 -9.47 19.68
CA VAL A 140 -2.07 -10.84 19.44
C VAL A 140 -1.81 -11.57 20.76
N LYS A 141 -1.18 -10.91 21.74
CA LYS A 141 -0.96 -11.47 23.08
C LYS A 141 -2.28 -11.73 23.82
N ALA A 142 -3.26 -10.84 23.70
CA ALA A 142 -4.56 -11.01 24.33
C ALA A 142 -5.32 -12.20 23.74
N VAL A 143 -5.31 -12.39 22.41
CA VAL A 143 -5.87 -13.58 21.75
C VAL A 143 -5.25 -14.87 22.30
N GLN A 144 -3.92 -14.90 22.45
CA GLN A 144 -3.21 -16.09 22.93
C GLN A 144 -3.44 -16.39 24.41
N ASN A 145 -3.57 -15.37 25.26
CA ASN A 145 -3.54 -15.53 26.72
C ASN A 145 -4.92 -15.47 27.40
N SER A 146 -5.94 -14.91 26.74
CA SER A 146 -7.28 -14.71 27.32
C SER A 146 -8.12 -15.98 27.43
N GLY A 147 -7.71 -17.06 26.74
CA GLY A 147 -8.52 -18.27 26.60
C GLY A 147 -9.72 -18.11 25.66
N LYS A 148 -9.86 -16.97 24.96
CA LYS A 148 -10.94 -16.73 23.98
C LYS A 148 -10.65 -17.34 22.61
N TYR A 149 -9.40 -17.70 22.33
CA TYR A 149 -9.03 -18.40 21.11
C TYR A 149 -9.48 -19.87 21.16
N VAL A 150 -10.46 -20.23 20.32
CA VAL A 150 -11.02 -21.60 20.27
C VAL A 150 -10.47 -22.45 19.12
N GLY A 151 -9.50 -21.90 18.38
CA GLY A 151 -8.64 -22.63 17.45
C GLY A 151 -8.82 -22.27 15.97
N ASN A 152 -7.99 -22.92 15.15
CA ASN A 152 -8.03 -22.82 13.70
C ASN A 152 -8.94 -23.90 13.07
N PHE A 153 -9.56 -23.59 11.93
CA PHE A 153 -10.36 -24.53 11.14
C PHE A 153 -10.25 -24.29 9.62
N THR A 154 -10.67 -25.27 8.82
CA THR A 154 -10.58 -25.23 7.34
C THR A 154 -11.90 -25.47 6.63
N SER A 155 -12.95 -25.84 7.36
CA SER A 155 -14.30 -26.05 6.81
C SER A 155 -15.37 -25.65 7.81
N SER A 156 -15.33 -26.28 8.99
CA SER A 156 -16.26 -25.99 10.07
C SER A 156 -15.59 -26.13 11.44
N LYS A 157 -16.19 -25.46 12.42
CA LYS A 157 -15.80 -25.54 13.83
C LYS A 157 -17.05 -25.42 14.70
N THR A 158 -17.22 -26.37 15.60
CA THR A 158 -18.21 -26.30 16.67
C THR A 158 -17.58 -25.68 17.92
N ILE A 159 -18.33 -24.77 18.54
CA ILE A 159 -17.96 -24.04 19.75
C ILE A 159 -19.06 -24.29 20.78
N THR A 160 -18.67 -24.59 22.01
CA THR A 160 -19.63 -24.68 23.12
C THR A 160 -19.75 -23.32 23.79
N LEU A 161 -20.96 -22.77 23.80
CA LEU A 161 -21.29 -21.49 24.43
C LEU A 161 -21.37 -21.64 25.96
N PRO A 162 -21.32 -20.53 26.73
CA PRO A 162 -21.37 -20.58 28.20
C PRO A 162 -22.66 -21.23 28.75
N ASN A 163 -23.76 -21.14 27.99
CA ASN A 163 -25.03 -21.77 28.31
C ASN A 163 -25.09 -23.29 27.97
N GLY A 164 -24.02 -23.85 27.39
CA GLY A 164 -23.91 -25.24 26.96
C GLY A 164 -24.43 -25.54 25.56
N GLU A 165 -24.96 -24.54 24.84
CA GLU A 165 -25.39 -24.70 23.46
C GLU A 165 -24.18 -24.81 22.51
N GLU A 166 -24.37 -25.51 21.38
CA GLU A 166 -23.36 -25.63 20.35
C GLU A 166 -23.59 -24.60 19.23
N PHE A 167 -22.58 -23.78 18.97
CA PHE A 167 -22.54 -22.85 17.84
C PHE A 167 -21.61 -23.40 16.76
N ASN A 168 -22.13 -23.53 15.53
CA ASN A 168 -21.38 -24.10 14.40
C ASN A 168 -20.98 -23.01 13.41
N VAL A 169 -19.68 -22.72 13.35
CA VAL A 169 -19.09 -21.87 12.32
C VAL A 169 -18.85 -22.73 11.08
N ASN A 170 -19.44 -22.37 9.95
CA ASN A 170 -19.29 -23.08 8.69
C ASN A 170 -18.89 -22.12 7.58
N ILE A 171 -17.78 -22.38 6.91
CA ILE A 171 -17.32 -21.63 5.74
C ILE A 171 -17.14 -22.62 4.59
N SER A 172 -17.95 -22.46 3.54
CA SER A 172 -18.04 -23.39 2.42
C SER A 172 -17.08 -23.10 1.26
N SER A 173 -16.23 -22.07 1.36
CA SER A 173 -15.20 -21.74 0.38
C SER A 173 -13.94 -22.58 0.56
N THR A 174 -13.16 -22.72 -0.49
CA THR A 174 -11.75 -23.13 -0.40
C THR A 174 -10.85 -21.93 -0.08
N LEU A 175 -9.64 -22.17 0.44
CA LEU A 175 -8.64 -21.12 0.66
C LEU A 175 -8.29 -20.38 -0.64
N GLU A 176 -8.18 -21.10 -1.77
CA GLU A 176 -7.85 -20.51 -3.07
C GLU A 176 -8.95 -19.57 -3.57
N GLU A 177 -10.23 -19.96 -3.45
CA GLU A 177 -11.36 -19.11 -3.83
C GLU A 177 -11.42 -17.87 -2.94
N PHE A 178 -11.29 -18.05 -1.62
CA PHE A 178 -11.32 -16.97 -0.65
C PHE A 178 -10.20 -15.95 -0.93
N ASN A 179 -8.97 -16.43 -1.08
CA ASN A 179 -7.82 -15.58 -1.39
C ASN A 179 -7.96 -14.91 -2.77
N SER A 180 -8.50 -15.61 -3.76
CA SER A 180 -8.73 -15.02 -5.09
C SER A 180 -9.75 -13.89 -5.04
N ILE A 181 -10.79 -14.00 -4.22
CA ILE A 181 -11.81 -12.96 -4.06
C ILE A 181 -11.21 -11.75 -3.35
N ASN A 182 -10.55 -11.93 -2.21
CA ASN A 182 -9.98 -10.83 -1.43
C ASN A 182 -8.94 -10.04 -2.23
N LYS A 183 -8.06 -10.73 -2.96
CA LYS A 183 -7.09 -10.08 -3.86
C LYS A 183 -7.76 -9.26 -4.94
N LYS A 184 -8.86 -9.75 -5.54
CA LYS A 184 -9.62 -8.99 -6.54
C LYS A 184 -10.27 -7.74 -5.94
N ILE A 185 -10.73 -7.80 -4.69
CA ILE A 185 -11.28 -6.64 -3.96
C ILE A 185 -10.17 -5.61 -3.74
N ILE A 186 -9.07 -6.01 -3.12
CA ILE A 186 -7.95 -5.10 -2.79
C ILE A 186 -7.38 -4.46 -4.07
N ASN A 187 -7.10 -5.25 -5.10
CA ASN A 187 -6.57 -4.71 -6.37
C ASN A 187 -7.56 -3.76 -7.06
N ARG A 188 -8.87 -3.97 -6.87
CA ARG A 188 -9.89 -3.03 -7.35
C ARG A 188 -9.82 -1.71 -6.59
N GLY A 189 -9.64 -1.72 -5.26
CA GLY A 189 -9.42 -0.53 -4.44
C GLY A 189 -8.19 0.27 -4.88
N LYS A 190 -7.02 -0.39 -4.98
CA LYS A 190 -5.76 0.21 -5.43
C LYS A 190 -5.86 0.87 -6.82
N ALA A 191 -6.55 0.21 -7.76
CA ALA A 191 -6.81 0.78 -9.08
C ALA A 191 -7.75 2.00 -9.01
N LEU A 192 -8.80 1.95 -8.18
CA LEU A 192 -9.71 3.07 -7.98
C LEU A 192 -9.02 4.28 -7.35
N GLU A 193 -8.13 4.07 -6.39
CA GLU A 193 -7.27 5.10 -5.80
C GLU A 193 -6.38 5.73 -6.84
N THR A 194 -5.60 4.92 -7.55
CA THR A 194 -4.62 5.44 -8.51
C THR A 194 -5.28 6.20 -9.65
N ASP A 195 -6.44 5.74 -10.16
CA ASP A 195 -7.20 6.45 -11.20
C ASP A 195 -7.73 7.82 -10.74
N ARG A 196 -7.79 8.07 -9.41
CA ARG A 196 -8.38 9.28 -8.81
C ARG A 196 -7.38 10.22 -8.19
N ILE A 197 -6.20 9.73 -7.79
CA ILE A 197 -5.09 10.57 -7.36
C ILE A 197 -4.54 11.26 -8.62
N PRO A 198 -4.59 12.60 -8.72
CA PRO A 198 -3.90 13.28 -9.80
C PRO A 198 -2.41 12.92 -9.75
N ASP A 199 -1.76 12.68 -10.89
CA ASP A 199 -0.31 12.43 -10.96
C ASP A 199 0.52 13.52 -10.24
N SER A 200 -0.05 14.71 -10.00
CA SER A 200 0.55 15.79 -9.23
C SER A 200 0.55 15.62 -7.70
N GLN A 201 -0.14 14.63 -7.14
CA GLN A 201 -0.31 14.42 -5.69
C GLN A 201 0.41 13.18 -5.14
N ASN A 202 0.70 12.14 -5.96
CA ASN A 202 1.61 11.06 -5.55
C ASN A 202 3.04 11.43 -5.94
N LEU A 203 3.80 11.90 -4.95
CA LEU A 203 5.17 12.34 -5.17
C LEU A 203 6.20 11.25 -4.88
N LEU A 204 5.84 10.05 -4.43
CA LEU A 204 6.85 9.04 -4.11
C LEU A 204 7.46 8.46 -5.40
N VAL A 205 8.80 8.45 -5.48
CA VAL A 205 9.52 7.72 -6.52
C VAL A 205 10.06 6.43 -5.94
N HIS A 206 9.46 5.33 -6.34
CA HIS A 206 9.75 3.96 -5.94
C HIS A 206 10.99 3.42 -6.66
N ARG A 207 11.91 2.77 -5.93
CA ARG A 207 13.11 2.12 -6.47
C ARG A 207 13.00 0.60 -6.40
N PHE A 208 13.40 -0.03 -7.49
CA PHE A 208 13.53 -1.48 -7.60
C PHE A 208 14.93 -1.85 -8.06
N TYR A 209 15.49 -2.93 -7.51
CA TYR A 209 16.74 -3.52 -7.96
C TYR A 209 16.47 -4.76 -8.82
N ASN A 210 16.87 -4.70 -10.09
CA ASN A 210 16.85 -5.84 -10.99
C ASN A 210 18.02 -6.78 -10.65
N THR A 211 17.70 -7.90 -10.02
CA THR A 211 18.67 -8.88 -9.54
C THR A 211 19.42 -9.62 -10.66
N ASN A 212 18.86 -9.67 -11.87
CA ASN A 212 19.49 -10.31 -13.02
C ASN A 212 20.52 -9.40 -13.70
N LEU A 213 20.23 -8.10 -13.80
CA LEU A 213 21.06 -7.14 -14.52
C LEU A 213 21.97 -6.31 -13.61
N GLY A 214 21.69 -6.26 -12.31
CA GLY A 214 22.42 -5.42 -11.36
C GLY A 214 22.16 -3.93 -11.54
N VAL A 215 20.93 -3.56 -11.93
CA VAL A 215 20.54 -2.18 -12.27
C VAL A 215 19.24 -1.80 -11.56
N HIS A 216 18.97 -0.49 -11.46
CA HIS A 216 17.79 0.02 -10.78
C HIS A 216 16.73 0.51 -11.77
N PHE A 217 15.47 0.40 -11.34
CA PHE A 217 14.30 0.93 -12.01
C PHE A 217 13.57 1.87 -11.04
N TYR A 218 13.06 2.99 -11.56
CA TYR A 218 12.41 4.05 -10.78
C TYR A 218 11.05 4.40 -11.37
N THR A 219 10.02 4.51 -10.52
CA THR A 219 8.68 4.93 -10.96
C THR A 219 7.97 5.74 -9.90
N ALA A 220 7.23 6.78 -10.32
CA ALA A 220 6.27 7.47 -9.46
C ALA A 220 4.84 6.91 -9.59
N SER A 221 4.64 5.93 -10.47
CA SER A 221 3.34 5.29 -10.67
C SER A 221 3.18 4.11 -9.72
N ASP A 222 2.21 4.20 -8.82
CA ASP A 222 1.83 3.11 -7.94
C ASP A 222 1.30 1.89 -8.71
N VAL A 223 0.58 2.12 -9.80
CA VAL A 223 0.12 1.04 -10.70
C VAL A 223 1.31 0.33 -11.36
N GLU A 224 2.34 1.07 -11.79
CA GLU A 224 3.54 0.46 -12.34
C GLU A 224 4.34 -0.27 -11.26
N ARG A 225 4.49 0.32 -10.06
CA ARG A 225 5.09 -0.32 -8.88
C ARG A 225 4.43 -1.66 -8.59
N ASP A 226 3.10 -1.68 -8.47
CA ASP A 226 2.31 -2.87 -8.13
C ASP A 226 2.38 -3.91 -9.26
N SER A 227 2.33 -3.48 -10.52
CA SER A 227 2.51 -4.35 -11.67
C SER A 227 3.89 -5.00 -11.70
N VAL A 228 4.96 -4.26 -11.37
CA VAL A 228 6.33 -4.80 -11.27
C VAL A 228 6.43 -5.80 -10.13
N LEU A 229 5.88 -5.48 -8.95
CA LEU A 229 5.82 -6.38 -7.79
C LEU A 229 5.12 -7.70 -8.10
N GLU A 230 3.99 -7.63 -8.81
CA GLU A 230 3.17 -8.80 -9.10
C GLU A 230 3.74 -9.66 -10.24
N ASN A 231 4.25 -9.02 -11.30
CA ASN A 231 4.51 -9.71 -12.57
C ASN A 231 5.99 -9.93 -12.87
N LEU A 232 6.93 -9.26 -12.19
CA LEU A 232 8.34 -9.26 -12.55
C LEU A 232 9.24 -9.69 -11.37
N PRO A 233 9.34 -10.99 -11.06
CA PRO A 233 10.04 -11.50 -9.86
C PRO A 233 11.54 -11.21 -9.82
N GLN A 234 12.15 -10.80 -10.94
CA GLN A 234 13.54 -10.37 -10.98
C GLN A 234 13.78 -8.99 -10.35
N TYR A 235 12.74 -8.19 -10.13
CA TYR A 235 12.83 -6.90 -9.47
C TYR A 235 12.55 -7.05 -7.98
N ARG A 236 13.55 -6.72 -7.17
CA ARG A 236 13.40 -6.58 -5.72
C ARG A 236 13.01 -5.14 -5.41
N TYR A 237 11.86 -4.94 -4.79
CA TYR A 237 11.45 -3.61 -4.33
C TYR A 237 12.33 -3.15 -3.17
N GLU A 238 12.84 -1.92 -3.24
CA GLU A 238 13.73 -1.33 -2.24
C GLU A 238 13.07 -0.16 -1.49
N GLY A 239 11.80 0.13 -1.78
CA GLY A 239 11.02 1.19 -1.15
C GLY A 239 10.86 2.44 -2.00
N ALA A 240 10.26 3.47 -1.40
CA ALA A 240 10.40 4.83 -1.90
C ALA A 240 11.88 5.23 -1.78
N SER A 241 12.44 5.85 -2.83
CA SER A 241 13.83 6.33 -2.86
C SER A 241 13.93 7.84 -2.70
N TYR A 242 12.96 8.62 -3.21
CA TYR A 242 12.83 10.05 -2.97
C TYR A 242 11.42 10.55 -3.27
N LYS A 243 11.16 11.83 -2.99
CA LYS A 243 9.91 12.52 -3.32
C LYS A 243 10.08 13.45 -4.52
N SER A 244 9.36 13.21 -5.61
CA SER A 244 9.14 14.17 -6.70
C SER A 244 8.73 15.54 -6.17
N ILE A 245 9.02 16.57 -6.96
CA ILE A 245 8.42 17.89 -6.78
C ILE A 245 6.98 17.85 -7.31
N ALA A 246 6.06 18.62 -6.72
CA ALA A 246 4.73 18.78 -7.31
C ALA A 246 4.83 19.56 -8.62
N SER A 247 4.05 19.19 -9.64
CA SER A 247 4.15 19.82 -10.97
C SER A 247 3.85 21.33 -10.97
N ASP A 248 3.10 21.80 -9.97
CA ASP A 248 2.70 23.18 -9.75
C ASP A 248 3.46 23.86 -8.59
N ASP A 249 4.56 23.25 -8.13
CA ASP A 249 5.39 23.80 -7.06
C ASP A 249 6.04 25.14 -7.45
N ASP A 250 5.82 26.16 -6.63
CA ASP A 250 6.22 27.54 -6.87
C ASP A 250 7.34 28.03 -5.93
N ARG A 251 8.04 27.13 -5.23
CA ARG A 251 9.17 27.48 -4.33
C ARG A 251 10.22 28.33 -5.02
N ASP A 252 10.44 28.13 -6.31
CA ASP A 252 11.18 29.04 -7.18
C ASP A 252 10.40 29.34 -8.47
N PRO A 253 9.73 30.50 -8.57
CA PRO A 253 8.98 30.88 -9.76
C PRO A 253 9.84 31.14 -11.01
N LEU A 254 11.15 31.33 -10.86
CA LEU A 254 12.05 31.56 -12.00
C LEU A 254 12.44 30.26 -12.70
N THR A 255 12.60 29.18 -11.92
CA THR A 255 13.03 27.88 -12.47
C THR A 255 11.86 26.91 -12.63
N GLY A 256 10.90 26.93 -11.69
CA GLY A 256 9.72 26.06 -11.65
C GLY A 256 10.06 24.57 -11.58
N ALA A 257 9.06 23.75 -11.22
CA ALA A 257 9.20 22.30 -11.33
C ALA A 257 9.38 21.91 -12.81
N LYS A 258 10.35 21.04 -13.10
CA LYS A 258 10.68 20.56 -14.44
C LYS A 258 10.43 19.06 -14.56
N SER A 259 9.96 18.65 -15.72
CA SER A 259 9.76 17.23 -16.05
C SER A 259 11.09 16.46 -16.00
N VAL A 260 11.08 15.31 -15.33
CA VAL A 260 12.10 14.27 -15.48
C VAL A 260 11.63 13.31 -16.55
N TYR A 261 12.32 13.33 -17.69
CA TYR A 261 12.02 12.54 -18.87
C TYR A 261 12.54 11.12 -18.73
N ARG A 262 11.69 10.14 -19.02
CA ARG A 262 12.03 8.72 -19.01
C ARG A 262 12.20 8.16 -20.41
N PHE A 263 13.28 7.42 -20.59
CA PHE A 263 13.61 6.74 -21.82
C PHE A 263 13.84 5.26 -21.59
N TYR A 264 13.18 4.42 -22.38
CA TYR A 264 13.40 2.98 -22.40
C TYR A 264 14.48 2.59 -23.42
N ASN A 265 15.52 1.91 -22.96
CA ASN A 265 16.52 1.31 -23.84
C ASN A 265 15.97 0.01 -24.45
N LYS A 266 15.71 0.00 -25.75
CA LYS A 266 15.11 -1.13 -26.46
C LYS A 266 16.00 -2.37 -26.52
N ASN A 267 17.31 -2.22 -26.30
CA ASN A 267 18.26 -3.31 -26.39
C ASN A 267 18.47 -3.99 -25.03
N THR A 268 18.47 -3.21 -23.93
CA THR A 268 18.82 -3.72 -22.59
C THR A 268 17.63 -3.82 -21.65
N GLY A 269 16.51 -3.16 -21.95
CA GLY A 269 15.33 -3.12 -21.09
C GLY A 269 15.45 -2.22 -19.86
N VAL A 270 16.50 -1.38 -19.81
CA VAL A 270 16.75 -0.44 -18.70
C VAL A 270 16.28 0.98 -19.05
N HIS A 271 16.17 1.84 -18.04
CA HIS A 271 15.67 3.20 -18.20
C HIS A 271 16.74 4.26 -17.94
N LEU A 272 16.61 5.39 -18.64
CA LEU A 272 17.37 6.61 -18.40
C LEU A 272 16.41 7.73 -18.00
N TYR A 273 16.81 8.52 -17.00
CA TYR A 273 16.04 9.63 -16.45
C TYR A 273 16.85 10.93 -16.57
N THR A 274 16.24 11.99 -17.11
CA THR A 274 16.89 13.29 -17.25
C THR A 274 15.93 14.46 -17.11
N VAL A 275 16.34 15.50 -16.40
CA VAL A 275 15.64 16.80 -16.36
C VAL A 275 16.10 17.74 -17.48
N SER A 276 17.15 17.37 -18.23
CA SER A 276 17.74 18.22 -19.26
C SER A 276 16.98 18.10 -20.57
N GLU A 277 16.30 19.17 -20.97
CA GLU A 277 15.63 19.26 -22.28
C GLU A 277 16.63 19.05 -23.44
N VAL A 278 17.87 19.51 -23.27
CA VAL A 278 18.92 19.36 -24.28
C VAL A 278 19.33 17.89 -24.41
N GLU A 279 19.48 17.16 -23.30
CA GLU A 279 19.80 15.73 -23.33
C GLU A 279 18.63 14.92 -23.91
N LYS A 280 17.39 15.21 -23.50
CA LYS A 280 16.17 14.63 -24.07
C LYS A 280 16.14 14.77 -25.59
N ASN A 281 16.31 15.99 -26.11
CA ASN A 281 16.29 16.24 -27.55
C ASN A 281 17.46 15.53 -28.25
N SER A 282 18.65 15.54 -27.66
CA SER A 282 19.81 14.83 -28.21
C SER A 282 19.57 13.30 -28.30
N ILE A 283 18.95 12.69 -27.29
CA ILE A 283 18.61 11.26 -27.31
C ILE A 283 17.57 10.97 -28.39
N ILE A 284 16.54 11.80 -28.51
CA ILE A 284 15.50 11.65 -29.53
C ILE A 284 16.10 11.75 -30.94
N ASP A 285 16.90 12.77 -31.19
CA ASP A 285 17.43 13.09 -32.52
C ASP A 285 18.54 12.11 -32.96
N ASN A 286 19.39 11.67 -32.03
CA ASN A 286 20.60 10.92 -32.38
C ASN A 286 20.55 9.44 -31.99
N LEU A 287 19.73 9.07 -31.00
CA LEU A 287 19.72 7.74 -30.38
C LEU A 287 18.36 7.05 -30.44
N GLY A 288 17.41 7.54 -31.25
CA GLY A 288 16.06 6.97 -31.37
C GLY A 288 16.01 5.51 -31.86
N SER A 289 17.09 4.97 -32.41
CA SER A 289 17.22 3.53 -32.73
C SER A 289 17.44 2.66 -31.47
N ILE A 290 18.03 3.23 -30.42
CA ILE A 290 18.37 2.56 -29.15
C ILE A 290 17.33 2.90 -28.07
N TYR A 291 17.03 4.18 -27.91
CA TYR A 291 16.10 4.66 -26.89
C TYR A 291 14.73 4.99 -27.47
N ARG A 292 13.70 4.75 -26.67
CA ARG A 292 12.34 5.22 -26.92
C ARG A 292 11.97 6.19 -25.80
N PHE A 293 11.59 7.41 -26.15
CA PHE A 293 10.96 8.33 -25.19
C PHE A 293 9.60 7.76 -24.79
N GLU A 294 9.34 7.72 -23.48
CA GLU A 294 8.07 7.21 -22.95
C GLU A 294 7.19 8.36 -22.52
N ASP A 295 7.58 9.04 -21.44
CA ASP A 295 6.78 10.06 -20.79
C ASP A 295 7.64 10.94 -19.85
N THR A 296 6.98 11.90 -19.21
CA THR A 296 7.46 12.51 -17.98
C THR A 296 7.21 11.52 -16.84
N ALA A 297 8.27 11.03 -16.19
CA ALA A 297 8.13 10.06 -15.11
C ALA A 297 7.73 10.71 -13.77
N TYR A 298 8.24 11.92 -13.52
CA TYR A 298 7.99 12.73 -12.32
C TYR A 298 8.61 14.12 -12.51
N TYR A 299 8.61 14.99 -11.49
CA TYR A 299 9.14 16.35 -11.57
C TYR A 299 10.29 16.59 -10.57
N ALA A 300 11.19 17.48 -10.95
CA ALA A 300 12.37 17.87 -10.19
C ALA A 300 12.79 19.30 -10.53
N TYR A 301 13.68 19.89 -9.73
CA TYR A 301 14.42 21.09 -10.15
C TYR A 301 15.75 20.68 -10.82
N ASP A 302 16.19 21.45 -11.81
CA ASP A 302 17.51 21.29 -12.43
C ASP A 302 18.61 22.11 -11.73
N THR A 303 18.22 22.94 -10.76
CA THR A 303 19.11 23.71 -9.90
C THR A 303 18.67 23.58 -8.45
N ALA A 304 19.57 23.84 -7.51
CA ALA A 304 19.25 23.73 -6.09
C ALA A 304 18.25 24.82 -5.66
N VAL A 305 17.16 24.39 -5.04
CA VAL A 305 16.14 25.26 -4.43
C VAL A 305 16.06 24.94 -2.93
N ASP A 306 15.74 25.93 -2.09
CA ASP A 306 15.57 25.71 -0.66
C ASP A 306 14.52 24.62 -0.38
N GLY A 307 14.85 23.69 0.52
CA GLY A 307 13.98 22.55 0.81
C GLY A 307 14.03 21.43 -0.23
N THR A 308 15.11 21.34 -1.02
CA THR A 308 15.35 20.22 -1.94
C THR A 308 16.60 19.42 -1.57
N THR A 309 16.64 18.15 -1.99
CA THR A 309 17.78 17.24 -1.84
C THR A 309 18.34 16.88 -3.23
N PRO A 310 19.66 16.85 -3.44
CA PRO A 310 20.24 16.44 -4.72
C PRO A 310 20.06 14.94 -4.95
N VAL A 311 19.75 14.55 -6.18
CA VAL A 311 19.85 13.17 -6.68
C VAL A 311 21.12 13.06 -7.53
N TYR A 312 22.06 12.24 -7.05
CA TYR A 312 23.33 11.98 -7.71
C TYR A 312 23.13 11.02 -8.88
N ARG A 313 23.73 11.33 -10.03
CA ARG A 313 23.67 10.52 -11.25
C ARG A 313 25.03 9.90 -11.54
N PHE A 314 25.03 8.60 -11.78
CA PHE A 314 26.24 7.86 -12.16
C PHE A 314 26.01 7.06 -13.43
N TYR A 315 26.99 7.07 -14.32
CA TYR A 315 27.02 6.25 -15.52
C TYR A 315 27.94 5.05 -15.35
N ASN A 316 27.41 3.84 -15.52
CA ASN A 316 28.19 2.61 -15.55
C ASN A 316 28.75 2.36 -16.94
N THR A 317 30.06 2.52 -17.12
CA THR A 317 30.70 2.40 -18.44
C THR A 317 30.73 0.99 -19.00
N ASN A 318 30.50 -0.03 -18.18
CA ASN A 318 30.53 -1.43 -18.61
C ASN A 318 29.15 -1.90 -19.09
N LEU A 319 28.08 -1.37 -18.49
CA LEU A 319 26.70 -1.80 -18.73
C LEU A 319 25.90 -0.80 -19.57
N ASP A 320 26.41 0.41 -19.79
CA ASP A 320 25.72 1.51 -20.47
C ASP A 320 24.37 1.86 -19.77
N VAL A 321 24.42 1.96 -18.44
CA VAL A 321 23.25 2.24 -17.59
C VAL A 321 23.53 3.34 -16.58
N HIS A 322 22.47 3.98 -16.11
CA HIS A 322 22.55 5.02 -15.10
C HIS A 322 22.06 4.52 -13.74
N PHE A 323 22.65 5.07 -12.69
CA PHE A 323 22.26 4.86 -11.31
C PHE A 323 21.99 6.21 -10.65
N TYR A 324 20.90 6.26 -9.87
CA TYR A 324 20.41 7.47 -9.23
C TYR A 324 20.24 7.26 -7.73
N THR A 325 20.77 8.16 -6.92
CA THR A 325 20.60 8.09 -5.47
C THR A 325 20.60 9.47 -4.83
N PRO A 326 19.69 9.76 -3.89
CA PRO A 326 19.79 10.94 -3.03
C PRO A 326 20.70 10.70 -1.82
N SER A 327 21.09 9.45 -1.56
CA SER A 327 21.90 9.07 -0.39
C SER A 327 23.36 9.45 -0.61
N THR A 328 23.87 10.34 0.24
CA THR A 328 25.29 10.69 0.26
C THR A 328 26.17 9.50 0.65
N VAL A 329 25.67 8.60 1.50
CA VAL A 329 26.38 7.37 1.88
C VAL A 329 26.50 6.41 0.70
N GLU A 330 25.42 6.23 -0.07
CA GLU A 330 25.44 5.39 -1.26
C GLU A 330 26.30 5.99 -2.37
N ARG A 331 26.22 7.31 -2.57
CA ARG A 331 27.11 8.06 -3.47
C ARG A 331 28.58 7.81 -3.11
N ASP A 332 28.95 7.98 -1.84
CA ASP A 332 30.33 7.82 -1.39
C ASP A 332 30.79 6.37 -1.54
N PHE A 333 29.92 5.40 -1.24
CA PHE A 333 30.22 3.99 -1.49
C PHE A 333 30.49 3.68 -2.97
N VAL A 334 29.66 4.20 -3.89
CA VAL A 334 29.84 4.01 -5.33
C VAL A 334 31.18 4.60 -5.79
N LEU A 335 31.51 5.81 -5.34
CA LEU A 335 32.76 6.48 -5.69
C LEU A 335 34.00 5.73 -5.17
N ASP A 336 33.95 5.22 -3.94
CA ASP A 336 35.08 4.58 -3.28
C ASP A 336 35.30 3.12 -3.73
N ASN A 337 34.23 2.42 -4.13
CA ASN A 337 34.27 0.96 -4.30
C ASN A 337 33.94 0.47 -5.71
N LEU A 338 33.29 1.28 -6.56
CA LEU A 338 32.78 0.83 -7.86
C LEU A 338 33.39 1.64 -9.03
N PRO A 339 34.64 1.35 -9.45
CA PRO A 339 35.38 2.16 -10.43
C PRO A 339 34.76 2.18 -11.84
N GLN A 340 33.81 1.28 -12.13
CA GLN A 340 33.04 1.28 -13.38
C GLN A 340 31.96 2.38 -13.44
N TYR A 341 31.60 2.97 -12.30
CA TYR A 341 30.66 4.08 -12.26
C TYR A 341 31.41 5.42 -12.33
N ARG A 342 30.95 6.29 -13.23
CA ARG A 342 31.42 7.67 -13.35
C ARG A 342 30.32 8.62 -12.96
N GLN A 343 30.62 9.56 -12.10
CA GLN A 343 29.67 10.58 -11.70
C GLN A 343 29.39 11.54 -12.87
N GLU A 344 28.13 11.94 -13.04
CA GLU A 344 27.69 12.83 -14.12
C GLU A 344 26.90 14.03 -13.59
N GLY A 345 27.02 15.17 -14.28
CA GLY A 345 26.42 16.44 -13.86
C GLY A 345 27.37 17.30 -13.02
N ILE A 346 26.95 18.54 -12.75
CA ILE A 346 27.75 19.50 -11.94
C ILE A 346 27.72 19.03 -10.49
N GLY A 347 28.90 18.78 -9.90
CA GLY A 347 28.99 18.14 -8.59
C GLY A 347 28.42 16.72 -8.57
N GLY A 348 28.19 16.14 -9.76
CA GLY A 348 27.57 14.84 -9.95
C GLY A 348 26.07 14.76 -9.66
N VAL A 349 25.41 15.91 -9.61
CA VAL A 349 23.97 16.01 -9.41
C VAL A 349 23.27 15.95 -10.77
N GLY A 350 22.31 15.03 -10.89
CA GLY A 350 21.44 14.94 -12.05
C GLY A 350 20.27 15.92 -11.99
N PHE A 351 19.64 16.02 -10.80
CA PHE A 351 18.50 16.89 -10.52
C PHE A 351 18.25 16.99 -9.00
N TYR A 352 17.33 17.84 -8.57
CA TYR A 352 16.97 18.09 -7.17
C TYR A 352 15.50 17.77 -6.92
N VAL A 353 15.23 17.05 -5.84
CA VAL A 353 13.90 16.51 -5.48
C VAL A 353 13.48 17.03 -4.10
N ASP A 354 12.24 16.80 -3.67
CA ASP A 354 11.76 17.36 -2.41
C ASP A 354 12.57 16.83 -1.22
N SER A 355 12.83 17.70 -0.22
CA SER A 355 13.53 17.31 0.99
C SER A 355 12.72 16.27 1.77
N THR A 356 13.42 15.24 2.25
CA THR A 356 12.79 14.12 2.92
C THR A 356 12.99 14.24 4.42
N ASP A 357 12.03 14.85 5.13
CA ASP A 357 12.06 14.92 6.61
C ASP A 357 11.74 13.58 7.29
N SER A 358 11.40 12.54 6.53
CA SER A 358 11.12 11.19 7.03
C SER A 358 11.90 10.16 6.22
N VAL A 359 12.54 9.22 6.92
CA VAL A 359 13.47 8.20 6.38
C VAL A 359 12.93 7.54 5.11
N ILE A 360 13.56 7.89 4.00
CA ILE A 360 13.44 7.23 2.70
C ILE A 360 14.70 6.35 2.52
N ILE A 361 14.52 5.15 1.97
CA ILE A 361 15.30 3.93 2.29
C ILE A 361 16.67 3.85 1.58
#